data_AF-A0A5C5T606-F1
#
_entry.id   AF-A0A5C5T606-F1
#
_cell.length_a   1.000
_cell.length_b   1.000
_cell.length_c   1.000
_cell.angle_alpha   90.00
_cell.angle_beta   90.00
_cell.angle_gamma   90.00
#
_symmetry.space_group_name_H-M   'P 1'
#
loop_
_entity.id
_entity.type
_entity.pdbx_description
1 polymer ?
#
loop_
_entity_poly.entity_id
_entity_poly.type
_entity_poly.pdbx_seq_one_letter_code
_entity_poly.pdbx_strand_id
1 'polypeptide(L)'
;MTMEPELDIDPAPLTSDTFFKSPGYWRVNASREAMEGRGAIVEKPPLAATEAMIAAREAKLGVRLPQALRHLYRMMNGGYVGWLFVPLKAEPQPVYDDWRGAFAIDYSSLVPLEKLRTVAEHYEDFTHEPEEVPAGADRLIILQARYGDMTLLDYTQGPQPRVLIVDYDKPIGDDPVDIAFATFDTFFAALRRRRSSDAVVGGTAKEPGPRLGGLPRSDWPSRFWGPSGPHAFHGNAITRKAAFIPKLAADDALVSETQARLGVTLPAGLIDLWRTRNGGSVSSRYIELMTDDGLEERETLRYPVPLEYLVSLAGLSDRIAFPPGDVPWKQRHAGADQLIVLEADHNRAVLLDYRDRPDGDPAVLLVDDLDRASLADALRFGRFDDLLAGLRIPRGG
;
A
#
# COMPACT_ATOMS: atom_id res chain seq x y z
N MET A 1 -40.31 3.79 -10.39
CA MET A 1 -39.51 3.75 -9.16
C MET A 1 -38.18 3.14 -9.51
N THR A 2 -37.17 3.96 -9.70
CA THR A 2 -35.78 3.52 -9.82
C THR A 2 -35.37 3.01 -8.44
N MET A 3 -35.01 1.73 -8.34
CA MET A 3 -34.41 1.18 -7.13
C MET A 3 -33.11 1.95 -6.88
N GLU A 4 -33.05 2.73 -5.81
CA GLU A 4 -31.81 3.31 -5.34
C GLU A 4 -30.82 2.19 -5.00
N PRO A 5 -29.53 2.36 -5.32
CA PRO A 5 -28.53 1.34 -5.03
C PRO A 5 -28.40 1.13 -3.52
N GLU A 6 -28.64 -0.10 -3.08
CA GLU A 6 -28.49 -0.50 -1.68
C GLU A 6 -27.01 -0.43 -1.26
N LEU A 7 -26.73 0.39 -0.26
CA LEU A 7 -25.42 0.49 0.38
C LEU A 7 -25.31 -0.59 1.46
N ASP A 8 -24.66 -1.71 1.14
CA ASP A 8 -24.42 -2.79 2.09
C ASP A 8 -23.35 -2.42 3.13
N ILE A 9 -23.80 -1.90 4.27
CA ILE A 9 -22.97 -1.53 5.41
C ILE A 9 -22.87 -2.68 6.42
N ASP A 10 -21.65 -2.97 6.86
CA ASP A 10 -21.43 -3.82 8.03
C ASP A 10 -21.84 -3.04 9.29
N PRO A 11 -22.81 -3.52 10.09
CA PRO A 11 -23.24 -2.83 11.30
C PRO A 11 -22.18 -2.81 12.41
N ALA A 12 -21.14 -3.66 12.33
CA ALA A 12 -20.09 -3.71 13.33
C ALA A 12 -19.29 -2.39 13.34
N PRO A 13 -19.10 -1.76 14.53
CA PRO A 13 -18.23 -0.60 14.64
C PRO A 13 -16.78 -0.99 14.36
N LEU A 14 -15.98 -0.04 13.89
CA LEU A 14 -14.54 -0.25 13.77
C LEU A 14 -13.88 -0.36 15.15
N THR A 15 -12.84 -1.18 15.19
CA THR A 15 -11.86 -1.25 16.26
C THR A 15 -10.54 -0.64 15.78
N SER A 16 -9.63 -0.33 16.70
CA SER A 16 -8.28 0.13 16.35
C SER A 16 -7.55 -0.86 15.42
N ASP A 17 -7.78 -2.17 15.62
CA ASP A 17 -7.19 -3.24 14.82
C ASP A 17 -7.78 -3.35 13.41
N THR A 18 -9.01 -2.86 13.22
CA THR A 18 -9.73 -2.96 11.94
C THR A 18 -9.82 -1.62 11.20
N PHE A 19 -9.40 -0.50 11.82
CA PHE A 19 -9.50 0.84 11.25
C PHE A 19 -8.71 0.99 9.95
N PHE A 20 -7.47 0.49 9.92
CA PHE A 20 -6.65 0.53 8.72
C PHE A 20 -6.91 -0.69 7.84
N LYS A 21 -7.19 -0.47 6.55
CA LYS A 21 -7.48 -1.57 5.60
C LYS A 21 -6.22 -2.18 5.01
N SER A 22 -5.20 -1.36 4.77
CA SER A 22 -3.91 -1.84 4.26
C SER A 22 -2.78 -1.06 4.92
N PRO A 23 -1.83 -1.73 5.59
CA PRO A 23 -0.70 -1.08 6.25
C PRO A 23 0.28 -0.32 5.32
N GLY A 24 0.18 -0.55 4.01
CA GLY A 24 1.07 0.04 3.00
C GLY A 24 0.39 0.98 2.02
N TYR A 25 -0.89 0.80 1.72
CA TYR A 25 -1.52 1.58 0.64
C TYR A 25 -1.48 3.10 0.94
N TRP A 26 -0.97 3.88 -0.03
CA TRP A 26 -0.68 5.33 0.04
C TRP A 26 0.46 5.80 0.97
N ARG A 27 1.24 4.90 1.56
CA ARG A 27 2.50 5.29 2.23
C ARG A 27 3.62 5.38 1.20
N VAL A 28 4.70 6.09 1.57
CA VAL A 28 5.93 6.11 0.78
C VAL A 28 6.43 4.67 0.69
N ASN A 29 6.52 4.18 -0.54
CA ASN A 29 6.97 2.82 -0.82
C ASN A 29 8.49 2.84 -0.95
N ALA A 30 9.17 3.03 0.18
CA ALA A 30 10.61 3.30 0.21
C ALA A 30 11.42 2.20 -0.47
N SER A 31 10.98 0.94 -0.41
CA SER A 31 11.63 -0.18 -1.08
C SER A 31 11.50 -0.10 -2.60
N ARG A 32 10.29 0.14 -3.12
CA ARG A 32 10.07 0.31 -4.55
C ARG A 32 10.80 1.54 -5.10
N GLU A 33 10.75 2.66 -4.37
CA GLU A 33 11.46 3.88 -4.75
C GLU A 33 12.98 3.71 -4.69
N ALA A 34 13.52 3.03 -3.68
CA ALA A 34 14.95 2.75 -3.57
C ALA A 34 15.45 1.76 -4.65
N MET A 35 14.58 0.85 -5.10
CA MET A 35 14.84 0.06 -6.30
C MET A 35 14.93 0.97 -7.53
N GLU A 36 13.90 1.78 -7.78
CA GLU A 36 13.82 2.69 -8.95
C GLU A 36 14.97 3.71 -8.98
N GLY A 37 15.35 4.28 -7.84
CA GLY A 37 16.34 5.35 -7.72
C GLY A 37 17.80 4.92 -7.95
N ARG A 38 18.06 3.63 -8.17
CA ARG A 38 19.38 3.05 -8.53
C ARG A 38 20.58 3.63 -7.77
N GLY A 39 20.45 3.82 -6.46
CA GLY A 39 21.51 4.32 -5.59
C GLY A 39 21.19 5.61 -4.86
N ALA A 40 20.10 6.31 -5.23
CA ALA A 40 19.55 7.37 -4.40
C ALA A 40 19.09 6.80 -3.05
N ILE A 41 19.42 7.51 -1.97
CA ILE A 41 18.89 7.20 -0.64
C ILE A 41 17.44 7.65 -0.58
N VAL A 42 16.56 6.75 -0.15
CA VAL A 42 15.14 7.02 0.07
C VAL A 42 14.85 6.97 1.56
N GLU A 43 14.20 8.00 2.08
CA GLU A 43 13.75 8.02 3.48
C GLU A 43 12.54 7.11 3.64
N LYS A 44 12.65 6.14 4.54
CA LYS A 44 11.52 5.29 4.93
C LYS A 44 10.77 5.96 6.08
N PRO A 45 9.48 6.33 5.91
CA PRO A 45 8.72 6.85 7.02
C PRO A 45 8.48 5.75 8.07
N PRO A 46 8.49 6.09 9.37
CA PRO A 46 8.20 5.11 10.41
C PRO A 46 6.80 4.53 10.23
N LEU A 47 6.66 3.22 10.53
CA LEU A 47 5.36 2.55 10.50
C LEU A 47 4.40 3.20 11.48
N ALA A 48 4.86 3.46 12.70
CA ALA A 48 4.10 4.02 13.79
C ALA A 48 4.73 5.35 14.25
N ALA A 49 3.90 6.28 14.68
CA ALA A 49 4.37 7.50 15.31
C ALA A 49 4.85 7.21 16.75
N THR A 50 6.02 7.73 17.09
CA THR A 50 6.50 7.71 18.48
C THR A 50 5.80 8.81 19.30
N GLU A 51 5.82 8.68 20.62
CA GLU A 51 5.31 9.75 21.50
C GLU A 51 6.02 11.09 21.28
N ALA A 52 7.33 11.05 20.96
CA ALA A 52 8.10 12.25 20.66
C ALA A 52 7.62 12.92 19.36
N MET A 53 7.31 12.13 18.31
CA MET A 53 6.75 12.65 17.06
C MET A 53 5.39 13.30 17.32
N ILE A 54 4.50 12.60 18.04
CA ILE A 54 3.15 13.11 18.39
C ILE A 54 3.26 14.42 19.15
N ALA A 55 4.08 14.46 20.21
CA ALA A 55 4.28 15.66 21.03
C ALA A 55 4.86 16.82 20.23
N ALA A 56 5.82 16.56 19.33
CA ALA A 56 6.40 17.60 18.47
C ALA A 56 5.35 18.18 17.50
N ARG A 57 4.50 17.34 16.91
CA ARG A 57 3.43 17.81 16.02
C ARG A 57 2.35 18.57 16.75
N GLU A 58 1.92 18.08 17.91
CA GLU A 58 1.00 18.77 18.82
C GLU A 58 1.52 20.16 19.20
N ALA A 59 2.79 20.26 19.60
CA ALA A 59 3.43 21.53 19.93
C ALA A 59 3.46 22.49 18.73
N LYS A 60 3.80 21.99 17.53
CA LYS A 60 3.79 22.79 16.30
C LYS A 60 2.41 23.32 15.95
N LEU A 61 1.37 22.51 16.13
CA LEU A 61 -0.03 22.89 15.86
C LEU A 61 -0.66 23.69 17.01
N GLY A 62 -0.04 23.74 18.19
CA GLY A 62 -0.62 24.37 19.38
C GLY A 62 -1.84 23.64 19.95
N VAL A 63 -2.00 22.33 19.69
CA VAL A 63 -3.16 21.52 20.11
C VAL A 63 -2.77 20.21 20.77
N ARG A 64 -3.72 19.55 21.42
CA ARG A 64 -3.57 18.16 21.91
C ARG A 64 -4.52 17.26 21.12
N LEU A 65 -3.95 16.27 20.43
CA LEU A 65 -4.72 15.30 19.67
C LEU A 65 -5.54 14.41 20.63
N PRO A 66 -6.76 14.00 20.24
CA PRO A 66 -7.57 13.04 20.99
C PRO A 66 -6.81 11.75 21.28
N GLN A 67 -7.00 11.17 22.46
CA GLN A 67 -6.22 10.00 22.90
C GLN A 67 -6.41 8.78 21.99
N ALA A 68 -7.63 8.54 21.50
CA ALA A 68 -7.88 7.48 20.52
C ALA A 68 -7.16 7.73 19.19
N LEU A 69 -7.13 8.97 18.70
CA LEU A 69 -6.36 9.32 17.50
C LEU A 69 -4.85 9.14 17.70
N ARG A 70 -4.32 9.53 18.87
CA ARG A 70 -2.92 9.25 19.24
C ARG A 70 -2.63 7.74 19.22
N HIS A 71 -3.56 6.93 19.73
CA HIS A 71 -3.42 5.48 19.71
C HIS A 71 -3.39 4.94 18.28
N LEU A 72 -4.25 5.42 17.39
CA LEU A 72 -4.21 5.06 15.96
C LEU A 72 -2.86 5.42 15.33
N TYR A 73 -2.32 6.62 15.58
CA TYR A 73 -1.01 7.02 15.08
C TYR A 73 0.15 6.15 15.59
N ARG A 74 0.08 5.65 16.82
CA ARG A 74 1.04 4.67 17.37
C ARG A 74 0.92 3.28 16.76
N MET A 75 -0.23 2.94 16.17
CA MET A 75 -0.39 1.69 15.43
C MET A 75 0.11 1.86 14.00
N MET A 76 -0.29 2.96 13.35
CA MET A 76 0.20 3.34 12.04
C MET A 76 0.19 4.86 11.85
N ASN A 77 1.30 5.42 11.33
CA ASN A 77 1.46 6.86 11.08
C ASN A 77 0.69 7.33 9.83
N GLY A 78 -0.63 7.35 9.91
CA GLY A 78 -1.51 7.58 8.76
C GLY A 78 -1.54 6.39 7.79
N GLY A 79 -2.31 6.49 6.73
CA GLY A 79 -2.45 5.44 5.72
C GLY A 79 -3.89 5.10 5.36
N TYR A 80 -4.07 4.13 4.47
CA TYR A 80 -5.37 3.78 3.92
C TYR A 80 -6.31 3.12 4.93
N VAL A 81 -7.48 3.71 5.10
CA VAL A 81 -8.56 3.25 5.99
C VAL A 81 -9.71 2.57 5.22
N GLY A 82 -9.67 2.64 3.88
CA GLY A 82 -10.75 2.15 3.04
C GLY A 82 -11.96 3.06 3.04
N TRP A 83 -13.04 2.60 2.42
CA TRP A 83 -14.29 3.36 2.34
C TRP A 83 -15.03 3.26 3.66
N LEU A 84 -14.86 4.29 4.48
CA LEU A 84 -15.51 4.44 5.77
C LEU A 84 -16.67 5.42 5.68
N PHE A 85 -17.74 5.10 6.40
CA PHE A 85 -18.98 5.86 6.40
C PHE A 85 -19.38 6.18 7.83
N VAL A 86 -20.08 7.30 8.01
CA VAL A 86 -20.81 7.62 9.24
C VAL A 86 -22.28 7.87 8.90
N PRO A 87 -23.20 7.60 9.83
CA PRO A 87 -24.62 7.83 9.60
C PRO A 87 -24.95 9.33 9.72
N LEU A 88 -25.76 9.84 8.80
CA LEU A 88 -26.24 11.24 8.82
C LEU A 88 -27.44 11.45 9.75
N LYS A 89 -28.09 10.35 10.18
CA LYS A 89 -29.24 10.37 11.10
C LYS A 89 -29.21 9.15 12.03
N ALA A 90 -30.02 9.17 13.09
CA ALA A 90 -30.02 8.14 14.12
C ALA A 90 -30.36 6.72 13.62
N GLU A 91 -31.27 6.62 12.65
CA GLU A 91 -31.73 5.36 12.05
C GLU A 91 -31.46 5.36 10.54
N PRO A 92 -30.21 5.18 10.12
CA PRO A 92 -29.84 5.22 8.70
C PRO A 92 -30.36 3.97 7.99
N GLN A 93 -31.02 4.16 6.86
CA GLN A 93 -31.36 3.10 5.91
C GLN A 93 -30.14 2.77 5.04
N PRO A 94 -30.10 1.61 4.36
CA PRO A 94 -28.99 1.23 3.48
C PRO A 94 -29.06 1.98 2.13
N VAL A 95 -29.19 3.30 2.16
CA VAL A 95 -29.21 4.19 0.98
C VAL A 95 -28.16 5.27 1.14
N TYR A 96 -27.51 5.69 0.06
CA TYR A 96 -26.39 6.64 0.13
C TYR A 96 -26.75 7.95 0.84
N ASP A 97 -27.99 8.43 0.70
CA ASP A 97 -28.45 9.69 1.32
C ASP A 97 -28.44 9.67 2.86
N ASP A 98 -28.41 8.48 3.47
CA ASP A 98 -28.38 8.31 4.92
C ASP A 98 -26.95 8.18 5.49
N TRP A 99 -25.93 8.14 4.61
CA TRP A 99 -24.54 7.88 4.99
C TRP A 99 -23.59 8.88 4.35
N ARG A 100 -22.58 9.30 5.11
CA ARG A 100 -21.52 10.20 4.63
C ARG A 100 -20.17 9.50 4.66
N GLY A 101 -19.42 9.58 3.57
CA GLY A 101 -18.02 9.15 3.53
C GLY A 101 -17.18 9.94 4.54
N ALA A 102 -16.44 9.25 5.40
CA ALA A 102 -15.73 9.83 6.54
C ALA A 102 -14.26 10.19 6.27
N PHE A 103 -13.72 9.76 5.14
CA PHE A 103 -12.40 10.08 4.63
C PHE A 103 -12.58 10.05 3.10
N ALA A 104 -12.54 11.20 2.41
CA ALA A 104 -13.02 11.39 1.04
C ALA A 104 -12.82 10.14 0.17
N ILE A 105 -13.90 9.71 -0.51
CA ILE A 105 -14.12 8.33 -0.97
C ILE A 105 -13.01 7.80 -1.92
N ASP A 106 -12.30 8.67 -2.64
CA ASP A 106 -11.21 8.29 -3.54
C ASP A 106 -9.81 8.32 -2.92
N TYR A 107 -9.59 9.06 -1.81
CA TYR A 107 -8.33 9.04 -1.05
C TYR A 107 -8.36 8.04 0.10
N SER A 108 -9.46 8.03 0.87
CA SER A 108 -9.76 7.03 1.89
C SER A 108 -8.59 6.71 2.82
N SER A 109 -7.90 7.75 3.27
CA SER A 109 -6.69 7.64 4.08
C SER A 109 -6.67 8.67 5.20
N LEU A 110 -6.10 8.28 6.33
CA LEU A 110 -5.73 9.20 7.40
C LEU A 110 -4.40 9.87 7.04
N VAL A 111 -4.33 11.19 7.12
CA VAL A 111 -3.12 11.97 6.84
C VAL A 111 -2.02 11.59 7.84
N PRO A 112 -0.77 11.32 7.39
CA PRO A 112 0.37 11.10 8.28
C PRO A 112 0.62 12.28 9.22
N LEU A 113 1.12 12.01 10.42
CA LEU A 113 1.27 13.00 11.49
C LEU A 113 2.07 14.23 11.03
N GLU A 114 3.17 14.03 10.30
CA GLU A 114 4.03 15.10 9.80
C GLU A 114 3.33 16.04 8.81
N LYS A 115 2.27 15.56 8.14
CA LYS A 115 1.47 16.29 7.16
C LYS A 115 0.18 16.88 7.72
N LEU A 116 -0.18 16.60 8.98
CA LEU A 116 -1.27 17.32 9.64
C LEU A 116 -1.02 18.83 9.49
N ARG A 117 -2.06 19.61 9.26
CA ARG A 117 -1.97 21.07 9.11
C ARG A 117 -3.32 21.70 9.38
N THR A 118 -3.33 23.00 9.59
CA THR A 118 -4.59 23.74 9.72
C THR A 118 -5.28 23.88 8.35
N VAL A 119 -6.57 24.16 8.33
CA VAL A 119 -7.27 24.52 7.09
C VAL A 119 -6.71 25.82 6.51
N ALA A 120 -6.29 26.77 7.35
CA ALA A 120 -5.65 28.01 6.89
C ALA A 120 -4.35 27.72 6.12
N GLU A 121 -3.44 26.91 6.69
CA GLU A 121 -2.22 26.44 6.03
C GLU A 121 -2.52 25.65 4.74
N HIS A 122 -3.72 25.04 4.63
CA HIS A 122 -4.12 24.34 3.42
C HIS A 122 -4.56 25.28 2.30
N TYR A 123 -5.33 26.31 2.64
CA TYR A 123 -5.81 27.28 1.67
C TYR A 123 -4.70 28.19 1.14
N GLU A 124 -3.66 28.46 1.93
CA GLU A 124 -2.48 29.22 1.49
C GLU A 124 -1.79 28.65 0.24
N ASP A 125 -1.95 27.34 -0.03
CA ASP A 125 -1.43 26.69 -1.24
C ASP A 125 -2.23 27.04 -2.51
N PHE A 126 -3.48 27.49 -2.37
CA PHE A 126 -4.44 27.63 -3.47
C PHE A 126 -4.92 29.07 -3.67
N THR A 127 -5.03 29.83 -2.58
CA THR A 127 -5.54 31.20 -2.59
C THR A 127 -4.83 32.08 -1.57
N HIS A 128 -4.83 33.37 -1.84
CA HIS A 128 -4.36 34.41 -0.93
C HIS A 128 -5.47 35.40 -0.56
N GLU A 129 -6.71 35.13 -1.01
CA GLU A 129 -7.89 35.95 -0.76
C GLU A 129 -8.50 35.56 0.60
N PRO A 130 -8.45 36.43 1.62
CA PRO A 130 -8.93 36.09 2.97
C PRO A 130 -10.41 35.69 3.03
N GLU A 131 -11.23 36.19 2.10
CA GLU A 131 -12.66 35.91 1.97
C GLU A 131 -12.97 34.47 1.52
N GLU A 132 -12.02 33.79 0.87
CA GLU A 132 -12.16 32.39 0.46
C GLU A 132 -11.78 31.41 1.58
N VAL A 133 -11.14 31.90 2.66
CA VAL A 133 -10.69 31.08 3.78
C VAL A 133 -11.83 30.86 4.78
N PRO A 134 -12.18 29.60 5.13
CA PRO A 134 -13.23 29.33 6.09
C PRO A 134 -13.01 29.99 7.46
N ALA A 135 -14.10 30.40 8.11
CA ALA A 135 -14.01 30.99 9.45
C ALA A 135 -13.37 30.02 10.46
N GLY A 136 -12.39 30.52 11.23
CA GLY A 136 -11.68 29.73 12.24
C GLY A 136 -10.74 28.67 11.66
N ALA A 137 -10.38 28.75 10.37
CA ALA A 137 -9.53 27.78 9.67
C ALA A 137 -8.15 27.54 10.33
N ASP A 138 -7.64 28.49 11.10
CA ASP A 138 -6.42 28.38 11.90
C ASP A 138 -6.56 27.40 13.09
N ARG A 139 -7.80 27.06 13.47
CA ARG A 139 -8.13 26.13 14.56
C ARG A 139 -8.79 24.83 14.09
N LEU A 140 -8.86 24.62 12.78
CA LEU A 140 -9.37 23.40 12.15
C LEU A 140 -8.19 22.56 11.66
N ILE A 141 -7.98 21.37 12.21
CA ILE A 141 -6.87 20.48 11.82
C ILE A 141 -7.38 19.41 10.85
N ILE A 142 -6.74 19.28 9.70
CA ILE A 142 -7.11 18.32 8.66
C ILE A 142 -6.67 16.90 9.04
N LEU A 143 -7.62 15.96 9.16
CA LEU A 143 -7.35 14.52 9.22
C LEU A 143 -7.34 13.89 7.84
N GLN A 144 -8.11 14.43 6.91
CA GLN A 144 -8.10 14.12 5.48
C GLN A 144 -8.74 15.28 4.72
N ALA A 145 -8.21 15.58 3.53
CA ALA A 145 -8.78 16.60 2.65
C ALA A 145 -8.67 16.18 1.18
N ARG A 146 -9.70 16.50 0.41
CA ARG A 146 -9.74 16.49 -1.04
C ARG A 146 -10.48 17.74 -1.50
N TYR A 147 -9.74 18.75 -1.94
CA TYR A 147 -10.33 20.06 -2.25
C TYR A 147 -11.17 20.53 -1.05
N GLY A 148 -12.44 20.92 -1.24
CA GLY A 148 -13.33 21.33 -0.16
C GLY A 148 -13.90 20.19 0.71
N ASP A 149 -13.84 18.92 0.28
CA ASP A 149 -14.31 17.76 1.06
C ASP A 149 -13.25 17.33 2.09
N MET A 150 -13.53 17.59 3.37
CA MET A 150 -12.56 17.38 4.45
C MET A 150 -13.15 16.73 5.69
N THR A 151 -12.29 16.00 6.39
CA THR A 151 -12.54 15.51 7.75
C THR A 151 -11.59 16.22 8.71
N LEU A 152 -12.15 16.92 9.69
CA LEU A 152 -11.45 17.92 10.48
C LEU A 152 -11.57 17.65 11.99
N LEU A 153 -10.54 18.01 12.75
CA LEU A 153 -10.66 18.29 14.17
C LEU A 153 -10.92 19.78 14.37
N ASP A 154 -12.03 20.12 15.02
CA ASP A 154 -12.42 21.51 15.28
C ASP A 154 -12.12 21.92 16.73
N TYR A 155 -11.12 22.79 16.90
CA TYR A 155 -10.73 23.35 18.19
C TYR A 155 -11.30 24.75 18.44
N THR A 156 -12.20 25.28 17.61
CA THR A 156 -12.69 26.67 17.73
C THR A 156 -13.34 26.96 19.09
N GLN A 157 -13.98 25.95 19.71
CA GLN A 157 -14.71 26.07 20.97
C GLN A 157 -13.88 25.73 22.22
N GLY A 158 -12.65 25.24 22.09
CA GLY A 158 -11.85 24.85 23.23
C GLY A 158 -10.73 23.84 22.93
N PRO A 159 -10.06 23.33 23.98
CA PRO A 159 -8.94 22.40 23.82
C PRO A 159 -9.38 20.96 23.49
N GLN A 160 -10.66 20.63 23.68
CA GLN A 160 -11.23 19.35 23.26
C GLN A 160 -11.89 19.52 21.90
N PRO A 161 -11.41 18.84 20.84
CA PRO A 161 -11.92 19.06 19.51
C PRO A 161 -13.20 18.28 19.25
N ARG A 162 -14.09 18.88 18.46
CA ARG A 162 -15.14 18.14 17.74
C ARG A 162 -14.53 17.51 16.48
N VAL A 163 -15.24 16.55 15.88
CA VAL A 163 -14.93 16.08 14.53
C VAL A 163 -15.98 16.61 13.57
N LEU A 164 -15.55 17.26 12.50
CA LEU A 164 -16.44 17.74 11.43
C LEU A 164 -16.15 16.97 10.15
N ILE A 165 -17.20 16.60 9.43
CA ILE A 165 -17.10 16.29 8.00
C ILE A 165 -17.73 17.46 7.27
N VAL A 166 -16.97 18.06 6.37
CA VAL A 166 -17.35 19.30 5.69
C VAL A 166 -17.17 19.17 4.19
N ASP A 167 -17.93 19.98 3.46
CA ASP A 167 -17.77 20.22 2.04
C ASP A 167 -17.82 21.73 1.79
N TYR A 168 -16.64 22.34 1.64
CA TYR A 168 -16.50 23.76 1.31
C TYR A 168 -16.75 24.07 -0.17
N ASP A 169 -16.95 23.06 -1.03
CA ASP A 169 -17.28 23.25 -2.44
C ASP A 169 -18.81 23.41 -2.66
N LYS A 170 -19.60 23.35 -1.57
CA LYS A 170 -21.04 23.63 -1.60
C LYS A 170 -21.36 25.06 -2.06
N PRO A 171 -22.56 25.30 -2.64
CA PRO A 171 -23.00 26.63 -3.03
C PRO A 171 -22.92 27.64 -1.88
N ILE A 172 -22.58 28.89 -2.22
CA ILE A 172 -22.52 30.00 -1.25
C ILE A 172 -23.88 30.13 -0.54
N GLY A 173 -23.84 30.08 0.79
CA GLY A 173 -25.03 30.19 1.65
C GLY A 173 -25.48 28.86 2.25
N ASP A 174 -25.02 27.73 1.73
CA ASP A 174 -25.26 26.42 2.34
C ASP A 174 -24.29 26.19 3.52
N ASP A 175 -24.72 25.40 4.51
CA ASP A 175 -23.84 24.99 5.60
C ASP A 175 -22.79 24.00 5.07
N PRO A 176 -21.48 24.33 5.13
CA PRO A 176 -20.44 23.41 4.71
C PRO A 176 -20.36 22.18 5.62
N VAL A 177 -20.88 22.22 6.84
CA VAL A 177 -20.83 21.09 7.77
C VAL A 177 -21.92 20.07 7.44
N ASP A 178 -21.51 18.90 6.93
CA ASP A 178 -22.43 17.78 6.70
C ASP A 178 -22.86 17.12 8.00
N ILE A 179 -21.89 16.92 8.91
CA ILE A 179 -22.12 16.31 10.22
C ILE A 179 -21.01 16.68 11.20
N ALA A 180 -21.39 16.79 12.48
CA ALA A 180 -20.48 17.06 13.59
C ALA A 180 -20.62 16.01 14.70
N PHE A 181 -19.48 15.56 15.22
CA PHE A 181 -19.39 14.70 16.39
C PHE A 181 -18.78 15.47 17.55
N ALA A 182 -19.35 15.32 18.75
CA ALA A 182 -18.88 16.05 19.93
C ALA A 182 -17.43 15.72 20.31
N THR A 183 -16.98 14.50 20.02
CA THR A 183 -15.63 14.02 20.29
C THR A 183 -15.14 13.08 19.20
N PHE A 184 -13.81 12.86 19.14
CA PHE A 184 -13.24 11.84 18.28
C PHE A 184 -13.72 10.42 18.62
N ASP A 185 -13.93 10.11 19.91
CA ASP A 185 -14.42 8.78 20.31
C ASP A 185 -15.84 8.52 19.78
N THR A 186 -16.71 9.53 19.81
CA THR A 186 -18.07 9.43 19.23
C THR A 186 -18.04 9.29 17.70
N PHE A 187 -17.12 9.97 17.02
CA PHE A 187 -16.90 9.80 15.58
C PHE A 187 -16.40 8.39 15.28
N PHE A 188 -15.37 7.94 15.99
CA PHE A 188 -14.76 6.63 15.77
C PHE A 188 -15.76 5.48 16.01
N ALA A 189 -16.59 5.59 17.06
CA ALA A 189 -17.66 4.63 17.33
C ALA A 189 -18.77 4.63 16.27
N ALA A 190 -18.97 5.74 15.55
CA ALA A 190 -19.95 5.86 14.48
C ALA A 190 -19.45 5.34 13.14
N LEU A 191 -18.13 5.17 12.97
CA LEU A 191 -17.55 4.67 11.71
C LEU A 191 -18.06 3.26 11.40
N ARG A 192 -18.45 3.08 10.14
CA ARG A 192 -18.81 1.80 9.53
C ARG A 192 -18.06 1.62 8.23
N ARG A 193 -17.99 0.38 7.78
CA ARG A 193 -17.47 0.03 6.46
C ARG A 193 -18.54 -0.65 5.65
N ARG A 194 -18.38 -0.62 4.32
CA ARG A 194 -19.11 -1.56 3.48
C ARG A 194 -18.74 -2.99 3.86
N ARG A 195 -19.73 -3.88 3.89
CA ARG A 195 -19.46 -5.30 4.04
C ARG A 195 -18.58 -5.73 2.87
N SER A 196 -17.44 -6.36 3.17
CA SER A 196 -16.57 -6.88 2.12
C SER A 196 -17.33 -7.95 1.34
N SER A 197 -17.42 -7.81 0.02
CA SER A 197 -17.87 -8.89 -0.87
C SER A 197 -17.03 -10.16 -0.74
N ASP A 198 -15.84 -10.05 -0.13
CA ASP A 198 -14.96 -11.17 0.19
C ASP A 198 -15.57 -12.11 1.25
N ALA A 199 -16.60 -11.66 1.97
CA ALA A 199 -17.34 -12.46 2.96
C ALA A 199 -18.54 -13.22 2.36
N VAL A 200 -18.70 -13.27 1.03
CA VAL A 200 -19.62 -14.25 0.43
C VAL A 200 -18.91 -15.61 0.36
N VAL A 201 -18.80 -16.25 1.52
CA VAL A 201 -18.76 -17.72 1.63
C VAL A 201 -20.09 -18.22 1.04
N GLY A 202 -20.13 -18.44 -0.28
CA GLY A 202 -21.32 -18.95 -0.96
C GLY A 202 -21.60 -18.39 -2.36
N GLY A 203 -20.87 -17.37 -2.82
CA GLY A 203 -20.98 -16.87 -4.18
C GLY A 203 -20.03 -17.67 -5.06
N THR A 204 -20.51 -18.78 -5.64
CA THR A 204 -19.79 -19.70 -6.56
C THR A 204 -18.34 -19.29 -6.77
N ALA A 205 -17.43 -19.77 -5.91
CA ALA A 205 -16.00 -19.57 -6.07
C ALA A 205 -15.67 -19.95 -7.52
N LYS A 206 -15.42 -18.96 -8.37
CA LYS A 206 -15.12 -19.22 -9.78
C LYS A 206 -13.82 -20.00 -9.75
N GLU A 207 -13.87 -21.27 -10.16
CA GLU A 207 -12.70 -22.15 -10.00
C GLU A 207 -11.46 -21.46 -10.59
N PRO A 208 -10.32 -21.48 -9.91
CA PRO A 208 -9.12 -20.83 -10.43
C PRO A 208 -8.74 -21.37 -11.82
N GLY A 209 -8.13 -20.52 -12.65
CA GLY A 209 -7.59 -20.93 -13.93
C GLY A 209 -6.57 -22.09 -13.80
N PRO A 210 -6.28 -22.82 -14.89
CA PRO A 210 -5.31 -23.91 -14.82
C PRO A 210 -3.95 -23.42 -14.34
N ARG A 211 -3.24 -24.26 -13.58
CA ARG A 211 -1.85 -24.00 -13.15
C ARG A 211 -0.95 -23.92 -14.38
N LEU A 212 0.06 -23.05 -14.37
CA LEU A 212 1.04 -23.00 -15.45
C LEU A 212 1.75 -24.34 -15.63
N GLY A 213 1.99 -25.09 -14.55
CA GLY A 213 2.59 -26.43 -14.60
C GLY A 213 1.79 -27.45 -15.41
N GLY A 214 0.49 -27.20 -15.65
CA GLY A 214 -0.36 -28.02 -16.52
C GLY A 214 -0.31 -27.62 -18.00
N LEU A 215 0.47 -26.61 -18.37
CA LEU A 215 0.60 -26.09 -19.73
C LEU A 215 1.99 -26.40 -20.31
N PRO A 216 2.14 -26.47 -21.64
CA PRO A 216 3.45 -26.52 -22.28
C PRO A 216 4.34 -25.34 -21.85
N ARG A 217 5.63 -25.59 -21.59
CA ARG A 217 6.58 -24.56 -21.15
C ARG A 217 6.71 -23.37 -22.12
N SER A 218 6.50 -23.61 -23.42
CA SER A 218 6.46 -22.55 -24.44
C SER A 218 5.38 -21.50 -24.18
N ASP A 219 4.31 -21.87 -23.48
CA ASP A 219 3.15 -21.01 -23.25
C ASP A 219 3.29 -20.21 -21.94
N TRP A 220 4.24 -20.58 -21.08
CA TRP A 220 4.42 -19.96 -19.77
C TRP A 220 4.64 -18.45 -19.86
N PRO A 221 5.52 -17.90 -20.73
CA PRO A 221 5.73 -16.46 -20.77
C PRO A 221 4.48 -15.66 -21.13
N SER A 222 3.72 -16.11 -22.13
CA SER A 222 2.50 -15.40 -22.55
C SER A 222 1.42 -15.42 -21.46
N ARG A 223 1.28 -16.54 -20.75
CA ARG A 223 0.32 -16.70 -19.63
C ARG A 223 0.76 -16.00 -18.36
N PHE A 224 2.05 -16.00 -18.06
CA PHE A 224 2.62 -15.32 -16.91
C PHE A 224 2.41 -13.81 -17.04
N TRP A 225 2.80 -13.22 -18.16
CA TRP A 225 2.72 -11.77 -18.36
C TRP A 225 1.32 -11.26 -18.74
N GLY A 226 0.58 -12.02 -19.55
CA GLY A 226 -0.71 -11.61 -20.12
C GLY A 226 -0.66 -10.27 -20.88
N PRO A 227 -1.80 -9.56 -21.01
CA PRO A 227 -1.92 -8.39 -21.89
C PRO A 227 -1.29 -7.11 -21.32
N SER A 228 -0.69 -7.16 -20.13
CA SER A 228 -0.19 -5.97 -19.43
C SER A 228 0.95 -5.26 -20.18
N GLY A 229 1.16 -3.98 -19.86
CA GLY A 229 2.26 -3.19 -20.41
C GLY A 229 3.62 -3.47 -19.75
N PRO A 230 4.70 -2.76 -20.18
CA PRO A 230 6.00 -2.82 -19.53
C PRO A 230 5.93 -2.32 -18.08
N HIS A 231 6.95 -2.63 -17.29
CA HIS A 231 7.04 -2.16 -15.91
C HIS A 231 6.98 -0.62 -15.82
N ALA A 232 6.37 -0.10 -14.75
CA ALA A 232 6.24 1.34 -14.52
C ALA A 232 7.60 2.07 -14.52
N PHE A 233 8.69 1.40 -14.14
CA PHE A 233 10.05 1.97 -14.21
C PHE A 233 10.46 2.35 -15.63
N HIS A 234 10.02 1.61 -16.65
CA HIS A 234 10.25 1.97 -18.05
C HIS A 234 9.50 3.26 -18.41
N GLY A 235 8.20 3.31 -18.08
CA GLY A 235 7.38 4.51 -18.32
C GLY A 235 7.91 5.74 -17.60
N ASN A 236 8.25 5.60 -16.30
CA ASN A 236 8.82 6.68 -15.50
C ASN A 236 10.15 7.19 -16.08
N ALA A 237 11.03 6.30 -16.54
CA ALA A 237 12.29 6.68 -17.15
C ALA A 237 12.08 7.52 -18.41
N ILE A 238 11.10 7.17 -19.26
CA ILE A 238 10.72 7.97 -20.43
C ILE A 238 10.17 9.33 -20.01
N THR A 239 9.16 9.35 -19.13
CA THR A 239 8.48 10.59 -18.70
C THR A 239 9.44 11.56 -18.03
N ARG A 240 10.38 11.05 -17.22
CA ARG A 240 11.40 11.86 -16.52
C ARG A 240 12.62 12.17 -17.38
N LYS A 241 12.67 11.72 -18.65
CA LYS A 241 13.83 11.84 -19.54
C LYS A 241 15.13 11.37 -18.86
N ALA A 242 15.05 10.23 -18.17
CA ALA A 242 16.19 9.66 -17.48
C ALA A 242 17.31 9.34 -18.48
N ALA A 243 18.57 9.44 -18.03
CA ALA A 243 19.74 9.08 -18.82
C ALA A 243 19.78 7.58 -19.20
N PHE A 244 18.97 6.77 -18.51
CA PHE A 244 18.87 5.34 -18.67
C PHE A 244 17.40 4.92 -18.74
N ILE A 245 17.04 4.14 -19.75
CA ILE A 245 15.70 3.55 -19.94
C ILE A 245 15.89 2.02 -19.94
N PRO A 246 15.21 1.27 -19.04
CA PRO A 246 15.34 -0.19 -19.03
C PRO A 246 14.83 -0.79 -20.33
N LYS A 247 15.48 -1.88 -20.77
CA LYS A 247 15.05 -2.60 -21.98
C LYS A 247 13.65 -3.16 -21.78
N LEU A 248 12.88 -3.30 -22.87
CA LEU A 248 11.54 -3.91 -22.84
C LEU A 248 11.60 -5.45 -22.69
N ALA A 249 12.71 -6.04 -23.08
CA ALA A 249 12.97 -7.48 -23.04
C ALA A 249 14.46 -7.71 -22.74
N ALA A 250 14.78 -8.81 -22.06
CA ALA A 250 16.16 -9.18 -21.76
C ALA A 250 16.84 -9.82 -22.97
N ASP A 251 18.03 -9.32 -23.32
CA ASP A 251 18.95 -9.98 -24.25
C ASP A 251 20.13 -10.61 -23.48
N ASP A 252 20.95 -11.42 -24.16
CA ASP A 252 22.06 -12.13 -23.53
C ASP A 252 23.09 -11.18 -22.90
N ALA A 253 23.27 -10.00 -23.50
CA ALA A 253 24.15 -8.97 -22.95
C ALA A 253 23.61 -8.46 -21.60
N LEU A 254 22.32 -8.13 -21.53
CA LEU A 254 21.69 -7.68 -20.28
C LEU A 254 21.68 -8.77 -19.21
N VAL A 255 21.42 -10.03 -19.59
CA VAL A 255 21.49 -11.17 -18.66
C VAL A 255 22.90 -11.31 -18.10
N SER A 256 23.92 -11.32 -18.96
CA SER A 256 25.32 -11.43 -18.57
C SER A 256 25.77 -10.29 -17.65
N GLU A 257 25.45 -9.05 -18.01
CA GLU A 257 25.75 -7.86 -17.20
C GLU A 257 25.07 -7.94 -15.83
N THR A 258 23.80 -8.36 -15.79
CA THR A 258 23.05 -8.48 -14.53
C THR A 258 23.64 -9.55 -13.62
N GLN A 259 23.96 -10.73 -14.16
CA GLN A 259 24.59 -11.80 -13.39
C GLN A 259 25.97 -11.38 -12.85
N ALA A 260 26.79 -10.73 -13.68
CA ALA A 260 28.10 -10.22 -13.27
C ALA A 260 27.97 -9.17 -12.16
N ARG A 261 27.00 -8.26 -12.27
CA ARG A 261 26.72 -7.21 -11.28
C ARG A 261 26.22 -7.79 -9.94
N LEU A 262 25.42 -8.85 -9.98
CA LEU A 262 24.88 -9.49 -8.79
C LEU A 262 25.82 -10.55 -8.21
N GLY A 263 26.80 -11.03 -8.97
CA GLY A 263 27.69 -12.12 -8.56
C GLY A 263 27.01 -13.50 -8.50
N VAL A 264 25.90 -13.69 -9.21
CA VAL A 264 25.11 -14.94 -9.21
C VAL A 264 24.65 -15.33 -10.62
N THR A 265 24.36 -16.61 -10.81
CA THR A 265 23.65 -17.10 -12.01
C THR A 265 22.14 -17.04 -11.76
N LEU A 266 21.39 -16.42 -12.67
CA LEU A 266 19.94 -16.33 -12.58
C LEU A 266 19.28 -17.63 -13.05
N PRO A 267 18.12 -18.03 -12.49
CA PRO A 267 17.39 -19.21 -12.93
C PRO A 267 17.02 -19.13 -14.43
N ALA A 268 17.18 -20.24 -15.16
CA ALA A 268 16.85 -20.28 -16.59
C ALA A 268 15.38 -19.93 -16.86
N GLY A 269 14.44 -20.45 -16.06
CA GLY A 269 13.02 -20.11 -16.18
C GLY A 269 12.72 -18.63 -15.94
N LEU A 270 13.48 -17.94 -15.09
CA LEU A 270 13.38 -16.48 -14.92
C LEU A 270 13.87 -15.76 -16.17
N ILE A 271 15.03 -16.17 -16.71
CA ILE A 271 15.59 -15.58 -17.93
C ILE A 271 14.61 -15.72 -19.11
N ASP A 272 13.99 -16.89 -19.28
CA ASP A 272 13.02 -17.13 -20.37
C ASP A 272 11.78 -16.22 -20.27
N LEU A 273 11.28 -16.00 -19.06
CA LEU A 273 10.21 -15.02 -18.82
C LEU A 273 10.68 -13.59 -19.15
N TRP A 274 11.87 -13.18 -18.70
CA TRP A 274 12.37 -11.81 -18.88
C TRP A 274 12.80 -11.49 -20.32
N ARG A 275 13.18 -12.51 -21.10
CA ARG A 275 13.39 -12.41 -22.56
C ARG A 275 12.10 -12.07 -23.31
N THR A 276 10.95 -12.48 -22.79
CA THR A 276 9.65 -12.10 -23.37
C THR A 276 9.25 -10.68 -22.94
N ARG A 277 9.46 -10.34 -21.66
CA ARG A 277 9.19 -9.01 -21.11
C ARG A 277 10.04 -8.77 -19.86
N ASN A 278 10.79 -7.68 -19.85
CA ASN A 278 11.75 -7.36 -18.78
C ASN A 278 11.06 -6.69 -17.58
N GLY A 279 10.26 -7.46 -16.84
CA GLY A 279 9.48 -6.98 -15.70
C GLY A 279 8.14 -6.35 -16.09
N GLY A 280 7.25 -6.17 -15.11
CA GLY A 280 5.91 -5.62 -15.35
C GLY A 280 4.83 -6.32 -14.53
N SER A 281 3.57 -5.99 -14.81
CA SER A 281 2.45 -6.68 -14.17
C SER A 281 2.39 -8.14 -14.61
N VAL A 282 2.10 -9.01 -13.66
CA VAL A 282 1.93 -10.45 -13.88
C VAL A 282 0.45 -10.80 -13.86
N SER A 283 0.02 -11.61 -14.81
CA SER A 283 -1.34 -12.15 -14.89
C SER A 283 -1.47 -13.44 -14.08
N SER A 284 -0.48 -14.34 -14.15
CA SER A 284 -0.48 -15.57 -13.35
C SER A 284 0.26 -15.34 -12.03
N ARG A 285 -0.44 -14.94 -10.97
CA ARG A 285 0.19 -14.47 -9.72
C ARG A 285 -0.34 -15.09 -8.43
N TYR A 286 -1.24 -16.06 -8.53
CA TYR A 286 -1.83 -16.72 -7.37
C TYR A 286 -1.40 -18.18 -7.30
N ILE A 287 -1.27 -18.68 -6.08
CA ILE A 287 -1.08 -20.09 -5.77
C ILE A 287 -2.17 -20.52 -4.80
N GLU A 288 -2.42 -21.81 -4.74
CA GLU A 288 -3.25 -22.42 -3.71
C GLU A 288 -2.38 -23.13 -2.71
N LEU A 289 -2.62 -22.86 -1.43
CA LEU A 289 -1.99 -23.51 -0.30
C LEU A 289 -3.04 -24.26 0.49
N MET A 290 -2.69 -25.46 0.96
CA MET A 290 -3.51 -26.17 1.93
C MET A 290 -3.03 -25.76 3.32
N THR A 291 -3.92 -25.19 4.12
CA THR A 291 -3.70 -24.82 5.50
C THR A 291 -4.61 -25.66 6.41
N ASP A 292 -4.41 -25.56 7.72
CA ASP A 292 -5.27 -26.24 8.70
C ASP A 292 -6.74 -25.78 8.61
N ASP A 293 -6.95 -24.54 8.13
CA ASP A 293 -8.27 -23.93 7.95
C ASP A 293 -8.86 -24.15 6.54
N GLY A 294 -8.14 -24.87 5.66
CA GLY A 294 -8.59 -25.26 4.33
C GLY A 294 -7.73 -24.71 3.19
N LEU A 295 -8.34 -24.54 2.01
CA LEU A 295 -7.64 -24.03 0.82
C LEU A 295 -7.54 -22.50 0.90
N GLU A 296 -6.33 -21.98 0.99
CA GLU A 296 -6.03 -20.54 0.94
C GLU A 296 -5.43 -20.18 -0.42
N GLU A 297 -5.96 -19.13 -1.07
CA GLU A 297 -5.34 -18.55 -2.25
C GLU A 297 -4.38 -17.43 -1.82
N ARG A 298 -3.13 -17.50 -2.27
CA ARG A 298 -2.10 -16.54 -1.90
C ARG A 298 -1.48 -15.89 -3.12
N GLU A 299 -1.31 -14.58 -3.08
CA GLU A 299 -0.70 -13.80 -4.16
C GLU A 299 0.82 -13.72 -4.01
N THR A 300 1.56 -14.02 -5.09
CA THR A 300 3.01 -14.26 -5.04
C THR A 300 3.84 -13.17 -5.70
N LEU A 301 3.67 -12.88 -6.99
CA LEU A 301 4.40 -11.85 -7.75
C LEU A 301 3.40 -10.94 -8.44
N ARG A 302 3.42 -9.64 -8.13
CA ARG A 302 2.54 -8.67 -8.76
C ARG A 302 3.24 -7.90 -9.86
N TYR A 303 4.42 -7.38 -9.54
CA TYR A 303 5.17 -6.41 -10.33
C TYR A 303 6.69 -6.65 -10.22
N PRO A 304 7.20 -7.81 -10.68
CA PRO A 304 8.63 -8.04 -10.79
C PRO A 304 9.33 -6.92 -11.56
N VAL A 305 10.51 -6.53 -11.08
CA VAL A 305 11.28 -5.43 -11.66
C VAL A 305 12.09 -5.87 -12.89
N PRO A 306 12.50 -4.94 -13.77
CA PRO A 306 13.44 -5.24 -14.84
C PRO A 306 14.82 -5.70 -14.30
N LEU A 307 15.56 -6.48 -15.09
CA LEU A 307 16.86 -7.06 -14.68
C LEU A 307 17.88 -6.00 -14.21
N GLU A 308 17.85 -4.81 -14.81
CA GLU A 308 18.73 -3.69 -14.47
C GLU A 308 18.51 -3.16 -13.05
N TYR A 309 17.36 -3.47 -12.45
CA TYR A 309 16.93 -3.01 -11.14
C TYR A 309 17.05 -4.09 -10.05
N LEU A 310 17.29 -5.35 -10.41
CA LEU A 310 17.57 -6.41 -9.44
C LEU A 310 18.74 -6.01 -8.55
N VAL A 311 18.65 -6.27 -7.26
CA VAL A 311 19.68 -5.94 -6.26
C VAL A 311 19.63 -6.97 -5.15
N SER A 312 20.72 -7.16 -4.42
CA SER A 312 20.66 -7.92 -3.17
C SER A 312 19.81 -7.18 -2.12
N LEU A 313 19.23 -7.90 -1.16
CA LEU A 313 18.50 -7.30 -0.04
C LEU A 313 19.41 -6.37 0.76
N ALA A 314 20.69 -6.73 0.90
CA ALA A 314 21.69 -5.85 1.50
C ALA A 314 21.85 -4.54 0.71
N GLY A 315 22.00 -4.63 -0.62
CA GLY A 315 22.12 -3.45 -1.47
C GLY A 315 20.84 -2.61 -1.55
N LEU A 316 19.66 -3.21 -1.40
CA LEU A 316 18.40 -2.47 -1.25
C LEU A 316 18.35 -1.76 0.11
N SER A 317 18.74 -2.45 1.18
CA SER A 317 18.80 -1.89 2.53
C SER A 317 19.76 -0.70 2.62
N ASP A 318 20.87 -0.70 1.88
CA ASP A 318 21.81 0.42 1.84
C ASP A 318 21.23 1.68 1.18
N ARG A 319 20.18 1.53 0.37
CA ARG A 319 19.51 2.64 -0.33
C ARG A 319 18.35 3.22 0.48
N ILE A 320 18.10 2.71 1.67
CA ILE A 320 16.99 3.15 2.52
C ILE A 320 17.57 3.77 3.79
N ALA A 321 17.20 5.02 4.05
CA ALA A 321 17.40 5.63 5.36
C ALA A 321 16.26 5.16 6.28
N PHE A 322 16.56 4.19 7.13
CA PHE A 322 15.61 3.64 8.10
C PHE A 322 15.37 4.65 9.24
N PRO A 323 14.12 4.74 9.74
CA PRO A 323 13.81 5.62 10.86
C PRO A 323 14.52 5.16 12.15
N PRO A 324 14.76 6.07 13.11
CA PRO A 324 15.38 5.70 14.38
C PRO A 324 14.63 4.57 15.08
N GLY A 325 15.35 3.52 15.50
CA GLY A 325 14.81 2.34 16.16
C GLY A 325 14.50 1.17 15.22
N ASP A 326 14.39 1.41 13.91
CA ASP A 326 14.32 0.33 12.93
C ASP A 326 15.71 -0.29 12.71
N VAL A 327 15.75 -1.62 12.61
CA VAL A 327 16.96 -2.36 12.23
C VAL A 327 17.00 -2.50 10.71
N PRO A 328 18.02 -1.96 10.01
CA PRO A 328 18.16 -2.11 8.58
C PRO A 328 18.13 -3.59 8.15
N TRP A 329 17.49 -3.89 7.03
CA TRP A 329 17.30 -5.27 6.57
C TRP A 329 18.60 -6.04 6.38
N LYS A 330 19.68 -5.38 5.96
CA LYS A 330 21.02 -6.00 5.85
C LYS A 330 21.58 -6.50 7.18
N GLN A 331 21.18 -5.89 8.30
CA GLN A 331 21.60 -6.28 9.64
C GLN A 331 20.63 -7.30 10.24
N ARG A 332 19.34 -7.15 9.94
CA ARG A 332 18.28 -8.04 10.44
C ARG A 332 18.37 -9.44 9.86
N HIS A 333 18.65 -9.55 8.56
CA HIS A 333 18.57 -10.80 7.82
C HIS A 333 19.97 -11.32 7.47
N ALA A 334 20.35 -12.46 8.06
CA ALA A 334 21.64 -13.08 7.77
C ALA A 334 21.75 -13.51 6.30
N GLY A 335 22.89 -13.20 5.67
CA GLY A 335 23.15 -13.47 4.26
C GLY A 335 22.33 -12.59 3.30
N ALA A 336 21.92 -11.38 3.72
CA ALA A 336 21.14 -10.46 2.88
C ALA A 336 21.83 -10.07 1.55
N ASP A 337 23.15 -10.22 1.45
CA ASP A 337 23.93 -10.07 0.22
C ASP A 337 23.67 -11.19 -0.80
N GLN A 338 23.21 -12.36 -0.34
CA GLN A 338 22.88 -13.54 -1.14
C GLN A 338 21.37 -13.69 -1.40
N LEU A 339 20.59 -12.67 -1.06
CA LEU A 339 19.14 -12.61 -1.30
C LEU A 339 18.86 -11.61 -2.42
N ILE A 340 18.47 -12.05 -3.61
CA ILE A 340 18.21 -11.15 -4.75
C ILE A 340 16.73 -10.76 -4.78
N VAL A 341 16.45 -9.46 -4.77
CA VAL A 341 15.08 -8.91 -4.76
C VAL A 341 14.49 -8.90 -6.17
N LEU A 342 13.47 -9.72 -6.41
CA LEU A 342 12.70 -9.72 -7.66
C LEU A 342 11.59 -8.68 -7.66
N GLU A 343 11.00 -8.46 -6.49
CA GLU A 343 9.93 -7.50 -6.24
C GLU A 343 10.03 -7.03 -4.79
N ALA A 344 9.84 -5.74 -4.58
CA ALA A 344 9.60 -5.17 -3.26
C ALA A 344 8.42 -4.19 -3.32
N ASP A 345 7.52 -4.31 -2.34
CA ASP A 345 6.35 -3.47 -2.17
C ASP A 345 6.17 -3.20 -0.67
N HIS A 346 6.54 -1.99 -0.24
CA HIS A 346 6.67 -1.63 1.16
C HIS A 346 7.65 -2.58 1.87
N ASN A 347 7.18 -3.32 2.86
CA ASN A 347 8.00 -4.32 3.55
C ASN A 347 7.85 -5.72 2.95
N ARG A 348 6.93 -5.93 2.01
CA ARG A 348 6.77 -7.22 1.34
C ARG A 348 7.86 -7.37 0.28
N ALA A 349 8.41 -8.57 0.14
CA ALA A 349 9.39 -8.87 -0.90
C ALA A 349 9.28 -10.29 -1.44
N VAL A 350 9.68 -10.44 -2.70
CA VAL A 350 9.92 -11.72 -3.36
C VAL A 350 11.41 -11.84 -3.62
N LEU A 351 12.05 -12.85 -3.04
CA LEU A 351 13.50 -13.00 -3.04
C LEU A 351 13.93 -14.30 -3.70
N LEU A 352 15.02 -14.26 -4.47
CA LEU A 352 15.82 -15.46 -4.76
C LEU A 352 16.81 -15.66 -3.63
N ASP A 353 16.82 -16.85 -3.02
CA ASP A 353 17.66 -17.19 -1.88
C ASP A 353 18.79 -18.15 -2.28
N TYR A 354 20.02 -17.61 -2.30
CA TYR A 354 21.23 -18.34 -2.66
C TYR A 354 22.02 -18.88 -1.47
N ARG A 355 21.60 -18.62 -0.23
CA ARG A 355 22.44 -18.85 0.97
C ARG A 355 22.91 -20.29 1.15
N ASP A 356 22.06 -21.25 0.76
CA ASP A 356 22.35 -22.69 0.86
C ASP A 356 22.34 -23.37 -0.52
N ARG A 357 22.66 -22.63 -1.59
CA ARG A 357 22.49 -23.09 -2.99
C ARG A 357 23.79 -23.02 -3.80
N PRO A 358 24.74 -23.94 -3.53
CA PRO A 358 26.02 -23.98 -4.26
C PRO A 358 25.88 -24.43 -5.72
N ASP A 359 24.73 -25.00 -6.09
CA ASP A 359 24.38 -25.39 -7.46
C ASP A 359 23.97 -24.20 -8.36
N GLY A 360 23.86 -23.00 -7.78
CA GLY A 360 23.46 -21.79 -8.51
C GLY A 360 21.96 -21.74 -8.84
N ASP A 361 21.15 -22.63 -8.29
CA ASP A 361 19.71 -22.71 -8.51
C ASP A 361 18.97 -22.25 -7.24
N PRO A 362 18.63 -20.97 -7.09
CA PRO A 362 18.12 -20.42 -5.84
C PRO A 362 16.71 -20.92 -5.50
N ALA A 363 16.41 -20.96 -4.20
CA ALA A 363 15.04 -21.05 -3.72
C ALA A 363 14.32 -19.71 -3.93
N VAL A 364 12.99 -19.71 -3.88
CA VAL A 364 12.20 -18.46 -3.86
C VAL A 364 11.54 -18.29 -2.51
N LEU A 365 11.66 -17.10 -1.93
CA LEU A 365 11.00 -16.70 -0.69
C LEU A 365 9.93 -15.65 -0.97
N LEU A 366 8.72 -15.84 -0.44
CA LEU A 366 7.71 -14.80 -0.32
C LEU A 366 7.68 -14.33 1.13
N VAL A 367 8.09 -13.08 1.33
CA VAL A 367 8.20 -12.45 2.65
C VAL A 367 7.12 -11.38 2.75
N ASP A 368 6.18 -11.54 3.69
CA ASP A 368 5.09 -10.57 3.84
C ASP A 368 5.54 -9.26 4.49
N ASP A 369 6.49 -9.33 5.42
CA ASP A 369 7.01 -8.18 6.15
C ASP A 369 8.48 -8.35 6.55
N LEU A 370 9.38 -7.73 5.79
CA LEU A 370 10.82 -7.70 6.06
C LEU A 370 11.20 -7.07 7.40
N ASP A 371 10.33 -6.27 8.03
CA ASP A 371 10.61 -5.67 9.34
C ASP A 371 10.31 -6.62 10.50
N ARG A 372 9.46 -7.63 10.30
CA ARG A 372 8.94 -8.48 11.37
C ARG A 372 9.24 -9.97 11.17
N ALA A 373 9.14 -10.45 9.94
CA ALA A 373 9.23 -11.86 9.65
C ALA A 373 10.66 -12.38 9.85
N SER A 374 10.78 -13.54 10.50
CA SER A 374 11.94 -14.39 10.26
C SER A 374 11.84 -14.90 8.83
N LEU A 375 12.96 -14.92 8.09
CA LEU A 375 12.98 -15.55 6.77
C LEU A 375 12.70 -17.07 6.83
N ALA A 376 12.77 -17.67 8.02
CA ALA A 376 12.35 -19.06 8.24
C ALA A 376 10.83 -19.26 8.12
N ASP A 377 10.04 -18.21 8.38
CA ASP A 377 8.58 -18.25 8.34
C ASP A 377 8.03 -17.84 6.94
N ALA A 378 8.93 -17.44 6.03
CA ALA A 378 8.56 -17.06 4.68
C ALA A 378 8.09 -18.28 3.88
N LEU A 379 7.08 -18.09 3.01
CA LEU A 379 6.69 -19.17 2.11
C LEU A 379 7.84 -19.44 1.13
N ARG A 380 8.29 -20.71 1.08
CA ARG A 380 9.47 -21.13 0.34
C ARG A 380 9.13 -22.10 -0.78
N PHE A 381 9.67 -21.82 -1.97
CA PHE A 381 9.71 -22.74 -3.11
C PHE A 381 11.15 -23.20 -3.31
N GLY A 382 11.35 -24.50 -3.58
CA GLY A 382 12.68 -25.09 -3.73
C GLY A 382 13.46 -24.50 -4.90
N ARG A 383 12.76 -24.09 -5.96
CA ARG A 383 13.28 -23.48 -7.18
C ARG A 383 12.31 -22.43 -7.73
N PHE A 384 12.80 -21.58 -8.62
CA PHE A 384 11.94 -20.64 -9.36
C PHE A 384 10.90 -21.35 -10.23
N ASP A 385 11.27 -22.45 -10.87
CA ASP A 385 10.35 -23.26 -11.68
C ASP A 385 9.22 -23.90 -10.86
N ASP A 386 9.48 -24.23 -9.58
CA ASP A 386 8.47 -24.80 -8.68
C ASP A 386 7.38 -23.78 -8.37
N LEU A 387 7.79 -22.52 -8.12
CA LEU A 387 6.87 -21.40 -8.00
C LEU A 387 6.06 -21.23 -9.29
N LEU A 388 6.73 -21.12 -10.43
CA LEU A 388 6.06 -20.92 -11.72
C LEU A 388 5.01 -21.99 -11.99
N ALA A 389 5.35 -23.26 -11.78
CA ALA A 389 4.44 -24.38 -12.00
C ALA A 389 3.16 -24.29 -11.16
N GLY A 390 3.22 -23.67 -9.98
CA GLY A 390 2.09 -23.45 -9.09
C GLY A 390 1.20 -22.26 -9.45
N LEU A 391 1.69 -21.31 -10.25
CA LEU A 391 0.96 -20.06 -10.53
C LEU A 391 -0.31 -20.29 -11.35
N ARG A 392 -1.33 -19.49 -11.06
CA ARG A 392 -2.65 -19.48 -11.70
C ARG A 392 -3.07 -18.05 -12.04
N ILE A 393 -3.92 -17.92 -13.06
CA ILE A 393 -4.55 -16.65 -13.46
C ILE A 393 -5.79 -16.40 -12.57
N PRO A 394 -5.97 -15.20 -12.01
CA PRO A 394 -7.22 -14.83 -11.32
C PRO A 394 -8.38 -14.82 -12.33
N ARG A 395 -9.49 -15.53 -12.06
CA ARG A 395 -10.66 -15.48 -12.96
C ARG A 395 -11.39 -14.14 -12.81
N GLY A 396 -11.22 -13.25 -13.79
CA GLY A 396 -11.98 -12.00 -13.90
C GLY A 396 -11.20 -10.76 -14.38
N GLY A 397 -9.91 -10.91 -14.71
CA GLY A 397 -9.07 -9.86 -15.29
C GLY A 397 -9.06 -9.83 -16.80
#